data_AF-A0A2N6BSP2-F1
#
_entry.id   AF-A0A2N6BSP2-F1
#
_cell.length_a   1.000
_cell.length_b   1.000
_cell.length_c   1.000
_cell.angle_alpha   90.00
_cell.angle_beta   90.00
_cell.angle_gamma   90.00
#
_symmetry.space_group_name_H-M   'P 1'
#
loop_
_entity.id
_entity.type
_entity.pdbx_description
1 polymer ?
#
loop_
_entity_poly.entity_id
_entity_poly.type
_entity_poly.pdbx_seq_one_letter_code
_entity_poly.pdbx_strand_id
1 'polypeptide(L)'
;MSETTNNSNSLPEEAETKGAESSSAARASGTPPADIAAATKTPLKAPKQNIGECMHRTRSELGGYRQFSPLLELLEHLIDTIATHQLLALEQSFLQSVLGKHPDALGLREDEEFLGWVQKQPPLVQRCLKDSPNPEDAIWAIGLYKDEVAKAEGDASRAKALANREKRMKAGAAPSPRTSAPPRGARFTRDDIAMMSLDEFKANEANINAALERGEIG
;
A
#
# COMPACT_ATOMS: atom_id res chain seq x y z
N MET A 1 10.80 -44.96 34.07
CA MET A 1 12.01 -45.11 33.23
C MET A 1 11.61 -44.67 31.82
N SER A 2 12.09 -43.62 31.18
CA SER A 2 13.06 -42.55 31.48
C SER A 2 12.86 -41.53 30.34
N GLU A 3 12.63 -40.26 30.67
CA GLU A 3 13.54 -39.12 30.44
C GLU A 3 13.43 -38.46 29.05
N THR A 4 12.67 -37.37 29.00
CA THR A 4 12.74 -36.34 27.95
C THR A 4 13.78 -35.30 28.40
N THR A 5 14.87 -35.16 27.65
CA THR A 5 15.92 -34.16 27.92
C THR A 5 15.54 -32.80 27.32
N ASN A 6 15.12 -31.88 28.19
CA ASN A 6 15.08 -30.44 27.92
C ASN A 6 16.52 -29.89 28.06
N ASN A 7 17.09 -29.37 26.97
CA ASN A 7 18.39 -28.70 26.98
C ASN A 7 18.17 -27.18 26.89
N SER A 8 18.00 -26.55 28.05
CA SER A 8 18.11 -25.09 28.22
C SER A 8 19.56 -24.76 28.56
N ASN A 9 20.28 -24.17 27.62
CA ASN A 9 21.62 -23.62 27.86
C ASN A 9 21.51 -22.09 27.97
N SER A 10 21.27 -21.60 29.18
CA SER A 10 21.48 -20.22 29.60
C SER A 10 22.73 -20.19 30.49
N LEU A 11 23.70 -19.37 30.12
CA LEU A 11 24.89 -19.00 30.90
C LEU A 11 25.22 -17.52 30.55
N PRO A 12 25.92 -16.79 31.42
CA PRO A 12 25.35 -15.63 32.11
C PRO A 12 25.95 -14.31 31.63
N GLU A 13 25.16 -13.27 31.84
CA GLU A 13 25.51 -11.87 31.74
C GLU A 13 26.28 -11.44 32.99
N GLU A 14 27.59 -11.20 32.88
CA GLU A 14 28.36 -10.43 33.87
C GLU A 14 29.07 -9.27 33.16
N ALA A 15 28.57 -8.05 33.41
CA ALA A 15 29.23 -6.81 33.03
C ALA A 15 28.92 -5.71 34.08
N GLU A 16 29.64 -5.73 35.19
CA GLU A 16 29.85 -4.54 36.03
C GLU A 16 31.32 -4.45 36.42
N THR A 17 32.07 -3.51 35.83
CA THR A 17 33.17 -2.86 36.55
C THR A 17 33.12 -1.36 36.29
N LYS A 18 32.77 -0.65 37.38
CA LYS A 18 32.87 0.79 37.56
C LYS A 18 34.33 1.23 37.49
N GLY A 19 34.53 2.43 36.94
CA GLY A 19 35.78 3.15 37.06
C GLY A 19 36.09 3.59 38.49
N ALA A 20 37.38 3.75 38.75
CA ALA A 20 37.92 4.63 39.78
C ALA A 20 39.34 5.04 39.41
N GLU A 21 39.58 6.34 39.53
CA GLU A 21 40.82 7.07 39.32
C GLU A 21 41.99 6.57 40.19
N SER A 22 43.22 6.73 39.69
CA SER A 22 44.28 7.30 40.52
C SER A 22 45.39 7.92 39.66
N SER A 23 45.59 9.22 39.89
CA SER A 23 46.76 9.98 39.47
C SER A 23 48.02 9.49 40.20
N SER A 24 49.15 9.44 39.50
CA SER A 24 50.43 9.81 40.12
C SER A 24 51.42 10.30 39.06
N ALA A 25 51.85 11.54 39.27
CA ALA A 25 52.79 12.27 38.46
C ALA A 25 54.24 11.88 38.81
N ALA A 26 55.08 11.70 37.79
CA ALA A 26 56.53 11.83 37.94
C ALA A 26 57.14 12.43 36.67
N ARG A 27 57.66 13.65 36.83
CA ARG A 27 58.52 14.41 35.92
C ARG A 27 59.69 13.55 35.41
N ALA A 28 59.93 13.59 34.10
CA ALA A 28 61.28 13.57 33.56
C ALA A 28 61.33 14.43 32.29
N SER A 29 62.14 15.48 32.38
CA SER A 29 62.50 16.41 31.33
C SER A 29 63.20 15.71 30.16
N GLY A 30 62.73 15.97 28.94
CA GLY A 30 63.43 15.63 27.71
C GLY A 30 62.96 16.55 26.59
N THR A 31 63.70 17.63 26.36
CA THR A 31 63.53 18.57 25.25
C THR A 31 63.73 17.85 23.91
N PRO A 32 62.79 17.85 22.96
CA PRO A 32 63.08 17.45 21.59
C PRO A 32 63.69 18.64 20.82
N PRO A 33 64.80 18.46 20.08
CA PRO A 33 65.36 19.54 19.27
C PRO A 33 64.42 19.86 18.09
N ALA A 34 64.25 21.17 17.88
CA ALA A 34 63.63 21.74 16.71
C ALA A 34 64.47 21.41 15.46
N ASP A 35 63.83 20.84 14.44
CA ASP A 35 64.07 21.08 13.01
C ASP A 35 63.44 19.94 12.21
N ILE A 36 62.18 20.10 11.77
CA ILE A 36 61.70 19.98 10.37
C ILE A 36 60.31 20.66 10.31
N ALA A 37 60.29 21.99 10.39
CA ALA A 37 59.13 22.77 9.98
C ALA A 37 59.29 23.11 8.50
N ALA A 38 58.76 22.28 7.59
CA ALA A 38 58.30 22.66 6.25
C ALA A 38 57.96 21.43 5.39
N ALA A 39 56.74 20.92 5.51
CA ALA A 39 56.10 20.19 4.41
C ALA A 39 54.59 20.41 4.48
N THR A 40 54.17 21.45 3.77
CA THR A 40 52.87 21.58 3.09
C THR A 40 51.62 21.23 3.90
N LYS A 41 50.98 22.26 4.46
CA LYS A 41 49.53 22.31 4.64
C LYS A 41 48.86 22.24 3.27
N THR A 42 48.61 21.03 2.77
CA THR A 42 47.61 20.79 1.73
C THR A 42 46.39 20.26 2.46
N PRO A 43 45.20 20.89 2.37
CA PRO A 43 44.00 20.28 2.91
C PRO A 43 43.79 19.02 2.07
N LEU A 44 44.06 17.84 2.64
CA LEU A 44 43.65 16.57 2.07
C LEU A 44 42.11 16.59 2.07
N LYS A 45 41.54 17.15 1.00
CA LYS A 45 40.18 16.85 0.60
C LYS A 45 40.26 15.40 0.16
N ALA A 46 40.07 14.47 1.11
CA ALA A 46 40.01 13.07 0.82
C ALA A 46 38.99 12.91 -0.32
N PRO A 47 39.40 12.45 -1.51
CA PRO A 47 38.42 12.05 -2.51
C PRO A 47 37.54 11.01 -1.83
N LYS A 48 36.24 11.04 -2.06
CA LYS A 48 35.33 9.99 -1.60
C LYS A 48 35.76 8.72 -2.31
N GLN A 49 36.75 8.01 -1.77
CA GLN A 49 37.31 6.82 -2.39
C GLN A 49 36.21 5.77 -2.36
N ASN A 50 35.85 5.28 -3.53
CA ASN A 50 34.94 4.15 -3.61
C ASN A 50 35.64 2.95 -2.93
N ILE A 51 34.91 2.19 -2.11
CA ILE A 51 35.43 0.98 -1.47
C ILE A 51 36.08 0.05 -2.49
N GLY A 52 35.54 -0.03 -3.71
CA GLY A 52 36.14 -0.77 -4.83
C GLY A 52 37.49 -0.20 -5.26
N GLU A 53 37.66 1.12 -5.35
CA GLU A 53 38.95 1.75 -5.68
C GLU A 53 39.99 1.54 -4.56
N CYS A 54 39.54 1.59 -3.30
CA CYS A 54 40.38 1.30 -2.15
C CYS A 54 40.85 -0.17 -2.17
N MET A 55 39.95 -1.11 -2.46
CA MET A 55 40.27 -2.53 -2.58
C MET A 55 41.19 -2.83 -3.75
N HIS A 56 40.96 -2.22 -4.92
CA HIS A 56 41.85 -2.35 -6.07
C HIS A 56 43.26 -1.80 -5.78
N ARG A 57 43.37 -0.65 -5.10
CA ARG A 57 44.67 -0.11 -4.66
C ARG A 57 45.35 -1.05 -3.67
N THR A 58 44.62 -1.51 -2.66
CA THR A 58 45.13 -2.42 -1.62
C THR A 58 45.64 -3.73 -2.25
N ARG A 59 44.88 -4.30 -3.20
CA ARG A 59 45.30 -5.48 -3.97
C ARG A 59 46.56 -5.22 -4.80
N SER A 60 46.67 -4.04 -5.42
CA SER A 60 47.85 -3.67 -6.21
C SER A 60 49.11 -3.49 -5.37
N GLU A 61 48.98 -2.94 -4.16
CA GLU A 61 50.12 -2.66 -3.26
C GLU A 61 50.56 -3.92 -2.49
N LEU A 62 49.61 -4.73 -2.03
CA LEU A 62 49.87 -5.89 -1.17
C LEU A 62 49.89 -7.23 -1.93
N GLY A 63 49.45 -7.25 -3.20
CA GLY A 63 49.34 -8.48 -3.99
C GLY A 63 50.67 -9.17 -4.31
N GLY A 64 51.79 -8.46 -4.21
CA GLY A 64 53.13 -9.05 -4.34
C GLY A 64 53.58 -9.86 -3.12
N TYR A 65 52.90 -9.73 -1.97
CA TYR A 65 53.29 -10.37 -0.72
C TYR A 65 52.43 -11.59 -0.43
N ARG A 66 52.99 -12.79 -0.61
CA ARG A 66 52.31 -14.08 -0.41
C ARG A 66 51.64 -14.22 0.97
N GLN A 67 52.24 -13.63 2.02
CA GLN A 67 51.74 -13.67 3.39
C GLN A 67 50.40 -12.94 3.59
N PHE A 68 50.09 -11.94 2.75
CA PHE A 68 48.87 -11.14 2.88
C PHE A 68 47.73 -11.62 1.97
N SER A 69 48.00 -12.57 1.06
CA SER A 69 46.99 -13.15 0.14
C SER A 69 45.71 -13.64 0.84
N PRO A 70 45.75 -14.50 1.88
CA PRO A 70 44.52 -15.00 2.51
C PRO A 70 43.72 -13.90 3.23
N LEU A 71 44.40 -12.87 3.73
CA LEU A 71 43.75 -11.72 4.36
C LEU A 71 43.03 -10.86 3.32
N LEU A 72 43.66 -10.64 2.15
CA LEU A 72 43.06 -9.88 1.05
C LEU A 72 41.82 -10.58 0.49
N GLU A 73 41.85 -11.91 0.34
CA GLU A 73 40.70 -12.71 -0.09
C GLU A 73 39.55 -12.64 0.93
N LEU A 74 39.87 -12.75 2.23
CA LEU A 74 38.87 -12.60 3.30
C LEU A 74 38.24 -11.20 3.27
N LEU A 75 39.03 -10.15 3.07
CA LEU A 75 38.54 -8.79 3.03
C LEU A 75 37.62 -8.55 1.83
N GLU A 76 37.96 -9.06 0.64
CA GLU A 76 37.10 -9.02 -0.55
C GLU A 76 35.78 -9.75 -0.28
N HIS A 77 35.86 -10.97 0.26
CA HIS A 77 34.68 -11.75 0.60
C HIS A 77 33.77 -11.05 1.62
N LEU A 78 34.34 -10.42 2.65
CA LEU A 78 33.57 -9.67 3.65
C LEU A 78 32.88 -8.45 3.04
N ILE A 79 33.55 -7.72 2.14
CA ILE A 79 32.95 -6.57 1.46
C ILE A 79 31.78 -7.01 0.58
N ASP A 80 31.94 -8.08 -0.19
CA ASP A 80 30.88 -8.63 -1.02
C ASP A 80 29.70 -9.15 -0.17
N THR A 81 29.99 -9.81 0.94
CA THR A 81 28.97 -10.33 1.86
C THR A 81 28.21 -9.18 2.53
N ILE A 82 28.89 -8.12 2.96
CA ILE A 82 28.23 -6.94 3.52
C ILE A 82 27.39 -6.24 2.45
N ALA A 83 27.91 -6.09 1.23
CA ALA A 83 27.17 -5.45 0.14
C ALA A 83 25.88 -6.23 -0.22
N THR A 84 25.98 -7.56 -0.32
CA THR A 84 24.81 -8.42 -0.56
C THR A 84 23.81 -8.36 0.59
N HIS A 85 24.25 -8.40 1.84
CA HIS A 85 23.38 -8.26 3.00
C HIS A 85 22.67 -6.89 3.03
N GLN A 86 23.36 -5.82 2.64
CA GLN A 86 22.76 -4.49 2.54
C GLN A 86 21.69 -4.41 1.44
N LEU A 87 21.94 -5.04 0.28
CA LEU A 87 20.96 -5.10 -0.80
C LEU A 87 19.71 -5.89 -0.39
N LEU A 88 19.89 -7.03 0.27
CA LEU A 88 18.78 -7.83 0.79
C LEU A 88 17.99 -7.07 1.86
N ALA A 89 18.67 -6.34 2.77
CA ALA A 89 17.99 -5.53 3.77
C ALA A 89 17.18 -4.38 3.14
N LEU A 90 17.70 -3.76 2.08
CA LEU A 90 16.98 -2.74 1.33
C LEU A 90 15.74 -3.35 0.67
N GLU A 91 15.88 -4.47 -0.03
CA GLU A 91 14.76 -5.17 -0.66
C GLU A 91 13.69 -5.57 0.37
N GLN A 92 14.09 -6.12 1.52
CA GLN A 92 13.17 -6.47 2.60
C GLN A 92 12.43 -5.24 3.15
N SER A 93 13.14 -4.14 3.39
CA SER A 93 12.52 -2.89 3.86
C SER A 93 11.55 -2.28 2.84
N PHE A 94 11.88 -2.39 1.55
CA PHE A 94 11.03 -1.98 0.45
C PHE A 94 9.75 -2.82 0.43
N LEU A 95 9.89 -4.15 0.43
CA LEU A 95 8.76 -5.07 0.43
C LEU A 95 7.87 -4.89 1.66
N GLN A 96 8.45 -4.69 2.84
CA GLN A 96 7.70 -4.44 4.07
C GLN A 96 6.87 -3.15 3.97
N SER A 97 7.44 -2.10 3.39
CA SER A 97 6.75 -0.81 3.20
C SER A 97 5.58 -0.97 2.23
N VAL A 98 5.80 -1.66 1.10
CA VAL A 98 4.75 -1.92 0.10
C VAL A 98 3.64 -2.80 0.70
N LEU A 99 4.00 -3.91 1.37
CA LEU A 99 3.03 -4.82 1.99
C LEU A 99 2.23 -4.17 3.12
N GLY A 100 2.83 -3.21 3.84
CA GLY A 100 2.13 -2.45 4.87
C GLY A 100 0.96 -1.62 4.34
N LYS A 101 1.00 -1.20 3.07
CA LYS A 101 -0.10 -0.48 2.39
C LYS A 101 -0.96 -1.39 1.52
N HIS A 102 -0.33 -2.38 0.90
CA HIS A 102 -0.95 -3.30 -0.06
C HIS A 102 -0.54 -4.74 0.24
N PRO A 103 -1.29 -5.45 1.12
CA PRO A 103 -0.98 -6.84 1.49
C PRO A 103 -1.15 -7.83 0.32
N ASP A 104 -1.92 -7.45 -0.70
CA ASP A 104 -2.17 -8.19 -1.93
C ASP A 104 -1.11 -7.96 -3.02
N ALA A 105 -0.11 -7.09 -2.77
CA ALA A 105 0.92 -6.76 -3.74
C ALA A 105 1.73 -7.99 -4.21
N LEU A 106 1.90 -9.01 -3.37
CA LEU A 106 2.59 -10.26 -3.76
C LEU A 106 1.80 -11.05 -4.81
N GLY A 107 0.48 -11.17 -4.66
CA GLY A 107 -0.35 -11.85 -5.64
C GLY A 107 -0.44 -11.06 -6.94
N LEU A 108 -0.43 -9.73 -6.84
CA LEU A 108 -0.51 -8.85 -8.00
C LEU A 108 0.74 -8.95 -8.90
N ARG A 109 1.90 -9.33 -8.35
CA ARG A 109 3.12 -9.53 -9.13
C ARG A 109 3.01 -10.69 -10.13
N GLU A 110 2.22 -11.70 -9.81
CA GLU A 110 2.01 -12.89 -10.65
C GLU A 110 0.78 -12.76 -11.55
N ASP A 111 -0.05 -11.73 -11.34
CA ASP A 111 -1.28 -11.52 -12.09
C ASP A 111 -1.02 -11.00 -13.52
N GLU A 112 -1.51 -11.76 -14.51
CA GLU A 112 -1.37 -11.41 -15.92
C GLU A 112 -2.12 -10.11 -16.27
N GLU A 113 -3.25 -9.83 -15.61
CA GLU A 113 -4.03 -8.61 -15.87
C GLU A 113 -3.26 -7.37 -15.44
N PHE A 114 -2.62 -7.44 -14.27
CA PHE A 114 -1.72 -6.39 -13.80
C PHE A 114 -0.51 -6.22 -14.71
N LEU A 115 0.17 -7.30 -15.11
CA LEU A 115 1.32 -7.20 -16.01
C LEU A 115 0.92 -6.59 -17.37
N GLY A 116 -0.24 -6.96 -17.89
CA GLY A 116 -0.81 -6.37 -19.11
C GLY A 116 -1.17 -4.89 -18.95
N TRP A 117 -1.64 -4.48 -17.77
CA TRP A 117 -1.86 -3.08 -17.42
C TRP A 117 -0.54 -2.31 -17.35
N VAL A 118 0.47 -2.81 -16.63
CA VAL A 118 1.78 -2.17 -16.48
C VAL A 118 2.43 -1.89 -17.83
N GLN A 119 2.34 -2.82 -18.79
CA GLN A 119 2.92 -2.63 -20.12
C GLN A 119 2.25 -1.50 -20.93
N LYS A 120 0.96 -1.22 -20.67
CA LYS A 120 0.22 -0.15 -21.34
C LYS A 120 0.44 1.22 -20.70
N GLN A 121 0.96 1.25 -19.47
CA GLN A 121 1.20 2.49 -18.73
C GLN A 121 2.35 3.32 -19.34
N PRO A 122 2.37 4.65 -19.13
CA PRO A 122 3.48 5.50 -19.55
C PRO A 122 4.82 5.06 -18.93
N PRO A 123 5.96 5.37 -19.59
CA PRO A 123 7.28 4.96 -19.12
C PRO A 123 7.62 5.47 -17.72
N LEU A 124 7.01 6.57 -17.28
CA LEU A 124 7.18 7.09 -15.92
C LEU A 124 6.60 6.13 -14.87
N VAL A 125 5.37 5.65 -15.06
CA VAL A 125 4.70 4.71 -14.15
C VAL A 125 5.39 3.35 -14.19
N GLN A 126 5.85 2.91 -15.37
CA GLN A 126 6.63 1.68 -15.49
C GLN A 126 7.93 1.73 -14.66
N ARG A 127 8.64 2.87 -14.69
CA ARG A 127 9.85 3.08 -13.88
C ARG A 127 9.55 3.10 -12.39
N CYS A 128 8.45 3.73 -11.96
CA CYS A 128 8.01 3.71 -10.57
C CYS A 128 7.84 2.28 -10.04
N LEU A 129 7.44 1.34 -10.91
CA LEU A 129 7.16 -0.03 -10.53
C LEU A 129 8.36 -0.98 -10.68
N LYS A 130 9.22 -0.77 -11.69
CA LYS A 130 10.34 -1.68 -12.01
C LYS A 130 11.70 -1.22 -11.47
N ASP A 131 11.95 0.09 -11.53
CA ASP A 131 13.30 0.64 -11.37
C ASP A 131 13.40 1.59 -10.16
N SER A 132 12.29 1.94 -9.50
CA SER A 132 12.33 2.91 -8.39
C SER A 132 12.90 2.29 -7.11
N PRO A 133 13.90 2.95 -6.49
CA PRO A 133 14.38 2.56 -5.17
C PRO A 133 13.42 2.97 -4.04
N ASN A 134 12.39 3.78 -4.32
CA ASN A 134 11.48 4.31 -3.32
C ASN A 134 10.19 3.47 -3.26
N PRO A 135 9.80 2.94 -2.08
CA PRO A 135 8.58 2.14 -1.95
C PRO A 135 7.30 2.95 -2.18
N GLU A 136 7.31 4.26 -1.88
CA GLU A 136 6.14 5.14 -2.07
C GLU A 136 5.70 5.25 -3.54
N ASP A 137 6.65 5.24 -4.47
CA ASP A 137 6.34 5.29 -5.90
C ASP A 137 5.62 4.02 -6.37
N ALA A 138 6.06 2.87 -5.85
CA ALA A 138 5.42 1.57 -6.12
C ALA A 138 4.03 1.48 -5.47
N ILE A 139 3.89 1.96 -4.23
CA ILE A 139 2.59 2.04 -3.53
C ILE A 139 1.62 2.91 -4.33
N TRP A 140 2.05 4.09 -4.76
CA TRP A 140 1.24 4.98 -5.58
C TRP A 140 0.81 4.32 -6.90
N ALA A 141 1.74 3.68 -7.61
CA ALA A 141 1.44 3.02 -8.88
C ALA A 141 0.46 1.83 -8.72
N ILE A 142 0.61 1.04 -7.65
CA ILE A 142 -0.33 -0.04 -7.31
C ILE A 142 -1.71 0.54 -6.97
N GLY A 143 -1.76 1.64 -6.22
CA GLY A 143 -3.00 2.37 -5.95
C GLY A 143 -3.71 2.82 -7.22
N LEU A 144 -2.97 3.38 -8.18
CA LEU A 144 -3.51 3.79 -9.48
C LEU A 144 -4.18 2.64 -10.22
N TYR A 145 -3.54 1.46 -10.26
CA TYR A 145 -4.13 0.26 -10.85
C TYR A 145 -5.47 -0.07 -10.21
N LYS A 146 -5.53 -0.13 -8.88
CA LYS A 146 -6.75 -0.48 -8.16
C LYS A 146 -7.86 0.54 -8.36
N ASP A 147 -7.52 1.82 -8.41
CA ASP A 147 -8.49 2.89 -8.69
C ASP A 147 -9.07 2.77 -10.10
N GLU A 148 -8.26 2.38 -11.09
CA GLU A 148 -8.73 2.14 -12.46
C GLU A 148 -9.64 0.91 -12.56
N VAL A 149 -9.26 -0.20 -11.89
CA VAL A 149 -10.10 -1.41 -11.82
C VAL A 149 -11.43 -1.10 -11.12
N ALA A 150 -11.40 -0.41 -9.99
CA ALA A 150 -12.61 -0.04 -9.24
C ALA A 150 -13.53 0.89 -10.05
N LYS A 151 -12.96 1.83 -10.83
CA LYS A 151 -13.75 2.67 -11.75
C LYS A 151 -14.39 1.85 -12.85
N ALA A 152 -13.67 0.90 -13.45
CA ALA A 152 -14.21 0.03 -14.50
C ALA A 152 -15.39 -0.82 -13.99
N GLU A 153 -15.29 -1.38 -12.78
CA GLU A 153 -16.37 -2.12 -12.15
C GLU A 153 -17.57 -1.24 -11.77
N GLY A 154 -17.29 -0.04 -11.24
CA GLY A 154 -18.31 0.95 -10.90
C GLY A 154 -19.11 1.42 -12.12
N ASP A 155 -18.44 1.68 -13.23
CA ASP A 155 -19.08 2.07 -14.49
C ASP A 155 -19.89 0.91 -15.10
N ALA A 156 -19.38 -0.32 -15.05
CA ALA A 156 -20.14 -1.51 -15.46
C ALA A 156 -21.41 -1.70 -14.63
N SER A 157 -21.32 -1.47 -13.32
CA SER A 157 -22.46 -1.54 -12.39
C SER A 157 -23.47 -0.43 -12.67
N ARG A 158 -23.01 0.79 -12.93
CA ARG A 158 -23.87 1.93 -13.30
C ARG A 158 -24.57 1.69 -14.64
N ALA A 159 -23.87 1.15 -15.63
CA ALA A 159 -24.43 0.78 -16.92
C ALA A 159 -25.53 -0.28 -16.79
N LYS A 160 -25.31 -1.32 -15.97
CA LYS A 160 -26.34 -2.34 -15.66
C LYS A 160 -27.57 -1.73 -14.98
N ALA A 161 -27.38 -0.81 -14.03
CA ALA A 161 -28.47 -0.14 -13.34
C ALA A 161 -29.31 0.73 -14.31
N LEU A 162 -28.66 1.46 -15.22
CA LEU A 162 -29.33 2.25 -16.25
C LEU A 162 -30.12 1.36 -17.22
N ALA A 163 -29.53 0.27 -17.70
CA ALA A 163 -30.21 -0.68 -18.58
C ALA A 163 -31.44 -1.32 -17.90
N ASN A 164 -31.36 -1.62 -16.60
CA ASN A 164 -32.50 -2.16 -15.85
C ASN A 164 -33.61 -1.10 -15.65
N ARG A 165 -33.24 0.16 -15.38
CA ARG A 165 -34.18 1.29 -15.30
C ARG A 165 -34.91 1.48 -16.64
N GLU A 166 -34.21 1.43 -17.76
CA GLU A 166 -34.79 1.56 -19.09
C GLU A 166 -35.76 0.42 -19.42
N LYS A 167 -35.40 -0.83 -19.08
CA LYS A 167 -36.32 -1.98 -19.18
C LYS A 167 -37.60 -1.79 -18.36
N ARG A 168 -37.49 -1.28 -17.12
CA ARG A 168 -38.68 -0.99 -16.27
C ARG A 168 -39.54 0.13 -16.84
N MET A 169 -38.94 1.19 -17.39
CA MET A 169 -39.71 2.27 -18.03
C MET A 169 -40.41 1.78 -19.31
N LYS A 170 -39.76 0.92 -20.10
CA LYS A 170 -40.35 0.33 -21.31
C LYS A 170 -41.46 -0.69 -20.98
N ALA A 171 -41.33 -1.43 -19.88
CA ALA A 171 -42.37 -2.32 -19.38
C ALA A 171 -43.55 -1.57 -18.72
N GLY A 172 -43.30 -0.39 -18.12
CA GLY A 172 -44.34 0.50 -17.60
C GLY A 172 -45.03 1.36 -18.67
N ALA A 173 -44.49 1.40 -19.90
CA ALA A 173 -45.09 2.07 -21.05
C ALA A 173 -46.04 1.18 -21.86
N ALA A 174 -46.16 -0.10 -21.51
CA ALA A 174 -47.33 -0.88 -21.92
C ALA A 174 -48.53 -0.31 -21.14
N PRO A 175 -49.59 0.19 -21.80
CA PRO A 175 -50.79 0.59 -21.11
C PRO A 175 -51.34 -0.67 -20.45
N SER A 176 -51.08 -0.85 -19.15
CA SER A 176 -51.85 -1.77 -18.34
C SER A 176 -53.30 -1.35 -18.56
N PRO A 177 -54.17 -2.21 -19.13
CA PRO A 177 -55.57 -1.89 -19.18
C PRO A 177 -56.00 -1.86 -17.72
N ARG A 178 -55.97 -0.67 -17.12
CA ARG A 178 -56.73 -0.36 -15.93
C ARG A 178 -58.14 -0.73 -16.32
N THR A 179 -58.56 -1.91 -15.90
CA THR A 179 -59.94 -2.32 -15.91
C THR A 179 -60.59 -1.41 -14.86
N SER A 180 -60.84 -0.15 -15.22
CA SER A 180 -61.79 0.72 -14.54
C SER A 180 -63.18 0.35 -15.07
N ALA A 181 -63.49 -0.95 -15.03
CA ALA A 181 -64.87 -1.36 -15.08
C ALA A 181 -65.38 -1.10 -13.65
N PRO A 182 -66.25 -0.10 -13.42
CA PRO A 182 -66.84 0.10 -12.12
C PRO A 182 -67.53 -1.22 -11.70
N PRO A 183 -67.48 -1.61 -10.41
CA PRO A 183 -68.22 -2.76 -9.96
C PRO A 183 -69.68 -2.60 -10.38
N ARG A 184 -70.27 -3.63 -11.01
CA ARG A 184 -71.66 -3.60 -11.48
C ARG A 184 -72.58 -3.33 -10.27
N GLY A 185 -72.98 -2.07 -10.10
CA GLY A 185 -73.71 -1.59 -8.92
C GLY A 185 -73.17 -0.30 -8.28
N ALA A 186 -72.01 0.21 -8.71
CA ALA A 186 -71.43 1.44 -8.15
C ALA A 186 -72.36 2.65 -8.36
N ARG A 187 -72.83 3.23 -7.25
CA ARG A 187 -73.69 4.42 -7.26
C ARG A 187 -72.90 5.72 -7.32
N PHE A 188 -71.63 5.70 -6.93
CA PHE A 188 -70.72 6.84 -6.95
C PHE A 188 -69.35 6.39 -7.47
N THR A 189 -68.70 7.22 -8.28
CA THR A 189 -67.30 7.04 -8.69
C THR A 189 -66.40 8.02 -7.94
N ARG A 190 -65.11 7.70 -7.80
CA ARG A 190 -64.14 8.62 -7.18
C ARG A 190 -64.09 9.98 -7.88
N ASP A 191 -64.23 9.99 -9.20
CA ASP A 191 -64.22 11.23 -9.99
C ASP A 191 -65.49 12.07 -9.75
N ASP A 192 -66.66 11.44 -9.61
CA ASP A 192 -67.91 12.14 -9.25
C ASP A 192 -67.84 12.80 -7.88
N ILE A 193 -67.30 12.10 -6.88
CA ILE A 193 -67.17 12.64 -5.52
C ILE A 193 -66.20 13.83 -5.52
N ALA A 194 -65.16 13.79 -6.36
CA ALA A 194 -64.20 14.88 -6.51
C ALA A 194 -64.78 16.11 -7.25
N MET A 195 -65.75 15.92 -8.13
CA MET A 195 -66.42 17.00 -8.86
C MET A 195 -67.63 17.59 -8.12
N MET A 196 -68.10 16.94 -7.06
CA MET A 196 -69.28 17.37 -6.30
C MET A 196 -69.00 18.63 -5.48
N SER A 197 -69.96 19.55 -5.45
CA SER A 197 -69.86 20.73 -4.60
C SER A 197 -70.00 20.38 -3.12
N LEU A 198 -69.51 21.27 -2.24
CA LEU A 198 -69.46 20.99 -0.80
C LEU A 198 -70.85 20.83 -0.16
N ASP A 199 -71.88 21.46 -0.75
CA ASP A 199 -73.28 21.34 -0.29
C ASP A 199 -73.95 20.06 -0.80
N GLU A 200 -73.67 19.65 -2.03
CA GLU A 200 -74.13 18.37 -2.58
C GLU A 200 -73.46 17.18 -1.87
N PHE A 201 -72.18 17.32 -1.48
CA PHE A 201 -71.48 16.32 -0.70
C PHE A 201 -72.14 16.12 0.66
N LYS A 202 -72.45 17.20 1.38
CA LYS A 202 -73.16 17.13 2.66
C LYS A 202 -74.54 16.48 2.54
N ALA A 203 -75.28 16.78 1.47
CA ALA A 203 -76.58 16.17 1.22
C ALA A 203 -76.47 14.65 0.95
N ASN A 204 -75.39 14.21 0.31
CA ASN A 204 -75.16 12.80 -0.06
C ASN A 204 -74.19 12.05 0.87
N GLU A 205 -73.69 12.68 1.93
CA GLU A 205 -72.62 12.17 2.80
C GLU A 205 -72.95 10.78 3.36
N ALA A 206 -74.18 10.60 3.87
CA ALA A 206 -74.64 9.32 4.39
C ALA A 206 -74.64 8.20 3.32
N ASN A 207 -74.97 8.53 2.07
CA ASN A 207 -75.01 7.58 0.97
C ASN A 207 -73.59 7.24 0.47
N ILE A 208 -72.71 8.24 0.41
CA ILE A 208 -71.31 8.07 0.03
C ILE A 208 -70.58 7.21 1.07
N ASN A 209 -70.77 7.48 2.37
CA ASN A 209 -70.18 6.69 3.44
C ASN A 209 -70.69 5.24 3.42
N ALA A 210 -71.99 5.02 3.24
CA ALA A 210 -72.55 3.67 3.11
C ALA A 210 -72.07 2.92 1.85
N ALA A 211 -71.75 3.64 0.76
CA ALA A 211 -71.16 3.06 -0.44
C ALA A 211 -69.66 2.75 -0.24
N LEU A 212 -68.95 3.58 0.53
CA LEU A 212 -67.54 3.39 0.90
C LEU A 212 -67.38 2.15 1.79
N GLU A 213 -68.26 1.97 2.79
CA GLU A 213 -68.27 0.80 3.68
C GLU A 213 -68.56 -0.51 2.94
N ARG A 214 -69.44 -0.46 1.93
CA ARG A 214 -69.78 -1.61 1.09
C ARG A 214 -68.78 -1.88 -0.03
N GLY A 215 -67.81 -0.99 -0.24
CA GLY A 215 -66.83 -1.12 -1.32
C GLY A 215 -67.43 -0.90 -2.72
N GLU A 216 -68.55 -0.21 -2.83
CA GLU A 216 -69.29 0.07 -4.07
C GLU A 216 -68.87 1.39 -4.73
N ILE A 217 -67.72 1.96 -4.34
CA ILE A 217 -67.14 3.16 -4.97
C ILE A 217 -66.10 2.74 -6.01
N GLY A 218 -66.38 3.08 -7.27
CA GLY A 218 -65.51 2.84 -8.43
C GLY A 218 -64.24 3.68 -8.41
#